data_AF-A0A212KW57-F1
#
_entry.id   AF-A0A212KW57-F1
#
_cell.length_a   1.000
_cell.length_b   1.000
_cell.length_c   1.000
_cell.angle_alpha   90.00
_cell.angle_beta   90.00
_cell.angle_gamma   90.00
#
_symmetry.space_group_name_H-M   'P 1'
#
loop_
_entity.id
_entity.type
_entity.pdbx_description
1 polymer ?
#
loop_
_entity_poly.entity_id
_entity_poly.type
_entity_poly.pdbx_seq_one_letter_code
_entity_poly.pdbx_strand_id
1 'polypeptide(L)'
;FSRKISIWEVLSVIPRSNHFLVKIERLFCLASLVAVIDFGMLAVGDPACDLAIAWTLFEGESREVFRSLLALDEEIWARGRAWTLWKALIIAAGVTDSNTVESTQSWQIIDEVLSDHRQSVKK
;
A
#
# COMPACT_ATOMS: atom_id res chain seq x y z
N PHE A 1 -20.90 24.93 -1.00
CA PHE A 1 -21.01 24.72 0.46
C PHE A 1 -19.86 23.82 0.88
N SER A 2 -18.65 24.37 1.07
CA SER A 2 -17.44 23.58 1.35
C SER A 2 -17.19 23.61 2.85
N ARG A 3 -17.58 22.55 3.57
CA ARG A 3 -17.09 22.32 4.93
C ARG A 3 -15.78 21.55 4.79
N LYS A 4 -14.67 22.18 5.18
CA LYS A 4 -13.42 21.49 5.44
C LYS A 4 -13.63 20.62 6.67
N ILE A 5 -13.91 19.33 6.46
CA ILE A 5 -13.87 18.34 7.53
C ILE A 5 -12.39 18.05 7.76
N SER A 6 -11.95 18.23 9.00
CA SER A 6 -10.56 18.00 9.40
C SER A 6 -10.29 16.49 9.45
N ILE A 7 -9.11 16.05 9.03
CA ILE A 7 -8.71 14.63 9.11
C ILE A 7 -8.85 14.07 10.55
N TRP A 8 -8.70 14.95 11.54
CA TRP A 8 -8.87 14.66 12.96
C TRP A 8 -10.33 14.39 13.37
N GLU A 9 -11.32 14.93 12.64
CA GLU A 9 -12.76 14.66 12.88
C GLU A 9 -13.18 13.30 12.32
N VAL A 10 -12.58 12.84 11.23
CA VAL A 10 -12.86 11.50 10.67
C VAL A 10 -12.19 10.42 11.53
N LEU A 11 -10.98 10.67 12.00
CA LEU A 11 -10.22 9.73 12.82
C LEU A 11 -10.73 9.60 14.27
N SER A 12 -11.51 10.57 14.78
CA SER A 12 -11.98 10.57 16.17
C SER A 12 -13.23 9.71 16.43
N VAL A 13 -13.97 9.33 15.39
CA VAL A 13 -15.19 8.51 15.49
C VAL A 13 -14.89 7.01 15.37
N ILE A 14 -13.64 6.65 15.12
CA ILE A 14 -13.24 5.28 14.77
C ILE A 14 -12.41 4.69 15.93
N PRO A 15 -12.82 3.53 16.49
CA PRO A 15 -12.11 2.89 17.58
C PRO A 15 -10.65 2.61 17.19
N ARG A 16 -9.70 2.94 18.08
CA ARG A 16 -8.24 2.78 17.87
C ARG A 16 -7.78 1.34 17.55
N SER A 17 -8.67 0.35 17.58
CA SER A 17 -8.40 -1.05 17.31
C SER A 17 -8.58 -1.46 15.83
N ASN A 18 -9.13 -0.59 14.98
CA ASN A 18 -9.40 -0.92 13.57
C ASN A 18 -8.65 0.06 12.65
N HIS A 19 -7.64 -0.42 11.93
CA HIS A 19 -6.90 0.36 10.93
C HIS A 19 -7.32 -0.03 9.50
N PHE A 20 -7.25 0.95 8.61
CA PHE A 20 -8.10 1.16 7.43
C PHE A 20 -7.61 0.44 6.16
N LEU A 21 -8.49 0.32 5.16
CA LEU A 21 -8.13 0.19 3.74
C LEU A 21 -7.89 1.60 3.19
N VAL A 22 -6.68 1.97 2.76
CA VAL A 22 -6.46 3.27 2.13
C VAL A 22 -5.72 3.11 0.79
N LYS A 23 -6.44 3.30 -0.31
CA LYS A 23 -5.82 3.68 -1.58
C LYS A 23 -5.49 5.17 -1.50
N ILE A 24 -4.35 5.53 -0.90
CA ILE A 24 -3.90 6.93 -0.87
C ILE A 24 -3.21 7.27 -2.18
N GLU A 25 -3.75 8.19 -2.95
CA GLU A 25 -2.97 8.95 -3.93
C GLU A 25 -2.37 10.19 -3.23
N ARG A 26 -1.06 10.45 -3.44
CA ARG A 26 -0.29 11.47 -2.69
C ARG A 26 0.15 12.63 -3.59
N LEU A 27 0.08 13.84 -3.04
CA LEU A 27 0.75 15.02 -3.60
C LEU A 27 2.02 15.33 -2.80
N PHE A 28 3.15 15.42 -3.50
CA PHE A 28 4.43 15.88 -2.95
C PHE A 28 4.65 17.35 -3.29
N CYS A 29 5.11 18.14 -2.32
CA CYS A 29 5.64 19.48 -2.55
C CYS A 29 6.99 19.60 -1.81
N LEU A 30 8.06 19.96 -2.52
CA LEU A 30 9.40 20.20 -1.95
C LEU A 30 9.85 19.11 -0.95
N ALA A 31 9.81 17.84 -1.40
CA ALA A 31 10.23 16.64 -0.66
C ALA A 31 9.42 16.28 0.61
N SER A 32 8.31 16.95 0.90
CA SER A 32 7.43 16.62 2.03
C SER A 32 6.04 16.18 1.56
N LEU A 33 5.47 15.19 2.25
CA LEU A 33 4.06 14.82 2.07
C LEU A 33 3.17 15.90 2.68
N VAL A 34 2.38 16.57 1.84
CA VAL A 34 1.52 17.68 2.28
C VAL A 34 0.04 17.35 2.31
N ALA A 35 -0.39 16.33 1.55
CA ALA A 35 -1.79 15.92 1.49
C ALA A 35 -1.95 14.44 1.12
N VAL A 36 -3.05 13.87 1.60
CA VAL A 36 -3.55 12.53 1.32
C VAL A 36 -4.93 12.73 0.69
N ILE A 37 -5.14 12.20 -0.51
CA ILE A 37 -6.41 12.27 -1.24
C ILE A 37 -6.92 10.88 -1.59
N ASP A 38 -8.08 10.81 -2.23
CA ASP A 38 -8.76 9.59 -2.65
C ASP A 38 -9.12 8.61 -1.51
N PHE A 39 -9.96 9.10 -0.58
CA PHE A 39 -10.54 8.27 0.48
C PHE A 39 -11.72 7.42 0.01
N GLY A 40 -11.95 7.27 -1.30
CA GLY A 40 -13.15 6.63 -1.86
C GLY A 40 -13.25 5.12 -1.54
N MET A 41 -12.13 4.49 -1.21
CA MET A 41 -12.02 3.06 -0.90
C MET A 41 -11.74 2.78 0.59
N LEU A 42 -12.00 3.75 1.47
CA LEU A 42 -11.90 3.54 2.91
C LEU A 42 -12.89 2.48 3.40
N ALA A 43 -12.38 1.43 4.03
CA ALA A 43 -13.19 0.40 4.67
C ALA A 43 -12.45 -0.25 5.85
N VAL A 44 -13.21 -0.95 6.69
CA VAL A 44 -12.67 -1.78 7.78
C VAL A 44 -12.27 -3.12 7.19
N GLY A 45 -11.03 -3.56 7.46
CA GLY A 45 -10.51 -4.80 6.90
C GLY A 45 -9.16 -5.18 7.49
N ASP A 46 -8.40 -5.95 6.72
CA ASP A 46 -7.03 -6.31 7.09
C ASP A 46 -6.10 -5.09 6.97
N PRO A 47 -5.46 -4.62 8.06
CA PRO A 47 -4.55 -3.46 8.00
C PRO A 47 -3.30 -3.69 7.14
N ALA A 48 -2.94 -4.95 6.84
CA ALA A 48 -1.78 -5.25 5.99
C ALA A 48 -1.98 -4.81 4.53
N CYS A 49 -3.22 -4.51 4.10
CA CYS A 49 -3.52 -4.07 2.74
C CYS A 49 -2.90 -2.71 2.39
N ASP A 50 -2.63 -1.86 3.40
CA ASP A 50 -1.99 -0.56 3.26
C ASP A 50 -0.48 -0.67 2.97
N LEU A 51 0.10 -1.85 3.20
CA LEU A 51 1.52 -2.10 2.94
C LEU A 51 1.84 -2.31 1.47
N ALA A 52 0.85 -2.37 0.58
CA ALA A 52 1.09 -2.56 -0.85
C ALA A 52 2.04 -1.49 -1.43
N ILE A 53 2.01 -0.28 -0.87
CA ILE A 53 2.90 0.82 -1.25
C ILE A 53 4.40 0.48 -1.10
N ALA A 54 4.75 -0.46 -0.23
CA ALA A 54 6.13 -0.91 -0.05
C ALA A 54 6.73 -1.52 -1.33
N TRP A 55 5.90 -2.09 -2.20
CA TRP A 55 6.34 -2.71 -3.46
C TRP A 55 5.91 -1.93 -4.70
N THR A 56 4.88 -1.07 -4.61
CA THR A 56 4.42 -0.28 -5.76
C THR A 56 5.07 1.09 -5.88
N LEU A 57 5.71 1.59 -4.81
CA LEU A 57 6.36 2.90 -4.80
C LEU A 57 7.82 2.84 -4.32
N PHE A 58 8.11 2.02 -3.32
CA PHE A 58 9.45 1.94 -2.75
C PHE A 58 10.26 0.77 -3.31
N GLU A 59 11.56 1.00 -3.43
CA GLU A 59 12.55 0.06 -3.97
C GLU A 59 13.83 0.07 -3.12
N GLY A 60 14.52 -1.06 -3.06
CA GLY A 60 15.83 -1.20 -2.39
C GLY A 60 15.86 -0.57 -0.99
N GLU A 61 16.81 0.34 -0.76
CA GLU A 61 17.02 1.02 0.52
C GLU A 61 15.78 1.80 1.00
N SER A 62 15.04 2.45 0.09
CA SER A 62 13.85 3.23 0.47
C SER A 62 12.75 2.34 1.08
N ARG A 63 12.64 1.09 0.62
CA ARG A 63 11.71 0.09 1.16
C ARG A 63 12.15 -0.37 2.54
N GLU A 64 13.44 -0.59 2.75
CA GLU A 64 13.98 -0.99 4.05
C GLU A 64 13.84 0.12 5.10
N VAL A 65 14.08 1.38 4.72
CA VAL A 65 13.80 2.54 5.59
C VAL A 65 12.31 2.59 5.94
N PHE A 66 11.42 2.47 4.95
CA PHE A 66 9.96 2.44 5.20
C PHE A 66 9.55 1.32 6.17
N ARG A 67 10.10 0.11 5.99
CA ARG A 67 9.86 -1.04 6.86
C ARG A 67 10.30 -0.78 8.30
N SER A 68 11.52 -0.28 8.48
CA SER A 68 12.09 -0.03 9.80
C SER A 68 11.30 1.02 10.59
N LEU A 69 10.75 2.04 9.93
CA LEU A 69 9.95 3.09 10.57
C LEU A 69 8.59 2.61 11.09
N LEU A 70 8.00 1.59 10.45
CA LEU A 70 6.69 1.05 10.86
C LEU A 70 6.78 0.02 11.98
N ALA A 71 7.93 -0.62 12.18
CA ALA A 71 8.19 -1.58 13.26
C ALA A 71 7.07 -2.65 13.44
N LEU A 72 6.52 -3.13 12.33
CA LEU A 72 5.48 -4.16 12.29
C LEU A 72 6.08 -5.57 12.33
N ASP A 73 5.31 -6.55 12.78
CA ASP A 73 5.71 -7.94 12.78
C ASP A 73 5.80 -8.53 11.35
N GLU A 74 6.56 -9.62 11.22
CA GLU A 74 6.74 -10.32 9.95
C GLU A 74 5.45 -10.95 9.40
N GLU A 75 4.46 -11.23 10.26
CA GLU A 75 3.17 -11.79 9.84
C GLU A 75 2.34 -10.75 9.08
N ILE A 76 2.33 -9.50 9.54
CA ILE A 76 1.73 -8.36 8.87
C ILE A 76 2.44 -8.11 7.53
N TRP A 77 3.78 -8.18 7.47
CA TRP A 77 4.53 -8.07 6.22
C TRP A 77 4.22 -9.20 5.24
N ALA A 78 4.03 -10.43 5.73
CA ALA A 78 3.63 -11.57 4.91
C ALA A 78 2.25 -11.37 4.29
N ARG A 79 1.28 -10.86 5.06
CA ARG A 79 -0.04 -10.50 4.54
C ARG A 79 0.03 -9.32 3.58
N GLY A 80 0.88 -8.32 3.85
CA GLY A 80 1.12 -7.20 2.94
C GLY A 80 1.63 -7.63 1.57
N ARG A 81 2.56 -8.60 1.55
CA ARG A 81 3.00 -9.25 0.30
C ARG A 81 1.84 -9.92 -0.42
N ALA A 82 1.03 -10.71 0.29
CA ALA A 82 -0.11 -11.41 -0.31
C ALA A 82 -1.13 -10.44 -0.92
N TRP A 83 -1.45 -9.33 -0.24
CA TRP A 83 -2.31 -8.27 -0.76
C TRP A 83 -1.75 -7.63 -2.02
N THR A 84 -0.44 -7.36 -2.03
CA THR A 84 0.25 -6.77 -3.19
C THR A 84 0.24 -7.72 -4.39
N LEU A 85 0.56 -8.99 -4.15
CA LEU A 85 0.56 -10.04 -5.16
C LEU A 85 -0.83 -10.19 -5.79
N TRP A 86 -1.88 -10.25 -4.97
CA TRP A 86 -3.26 -10.32 -5.45
C TRP A 86 -3.63 -9.14 -6.34
N LYS A 87 -3.31 -7.90 -5.93
CA LYS A 87 -3.58 -6.68 -6.73
C LYS A 87 -2.86 -6.73 -8.09
N ALA A 88 -1.58 -7.10 -8.10
CA ALA A 88 -0.79 -7.15 -9.33
C ALA A 88 -1.28 -8.27 -10.27
N LEU A 89 -1.69 -9.42 -9.73
CA LEU A 89 -2.22 -10.53 -10.52
C LEU A 89 -3.52 -10.19 -11.24
N ILE A 90 -4.41 -9.39 -10.65
CA ILE A 90 -5.65 -8.94 -11.31
C ILE A 90 -5.33 -8.21 -12.62
N ILE A 91 -4.36 -7.29 -12.57
CA ILE A 91 -3.95 -6.50 -13.73
C ILE A 91 -3.18 -7.39 -14.72
N ALA A 92 -2.22 -8.20 -14.24
CA ALA A 92 -1.41 -9.08 -15.07
C ALA A 92 -2.25 -10.13 -15.84
N ALA A 93 -3.34 -10.62 -15.23
CA ALA A 93 -4.27 -11.55 -15.85
C ALA A 93 -5.28 -10.89 -16.82
N GLY A 94 -5.24 -9.56 -16.97
CA GLY A 94 -6.15 -8.83 -17.85
C GLY A 94 -7.62 -8.88 -17.40
N VAL A 95 -7.86 -9.03 -16.10
CA VAL A 95 -9.22 -9.07 -15.52
C VAL A 95 -9.89 -7.69 -15.62
N THR A 96 -9.10 -6.63 -15.68
CA THR A 96 -9.53 -5.24 -15.86
C THR A 96 -8.98 -4.67 -17.15
N ASP A 97 -9.66 -3.68 -17.73
CA ASP A 97 -9.12 -2.88 -18.84
C ASP A 97 -7.89 -2.11 -18.36
N SER A 98 -6.70 -2.68 -18.55
CA SER A 98 -5.42 -2.08 -18.19
C SER A 98 -4.61 -1.70 -19.43
N ASN A 99 -3.81 -0.65 -19.34
CA ASN A 99 -2.87 -0.30 -20.40
C ASN A 99 -1.59 -1.16 -20.35
N THR A 100 -0.78 -1.11 -21.41
CA THR A 100 0.45 -1.92 -21.52
C THR A 100 1.49 -1.59 -20.44
N VAL A 101 1.51 -0.35 -19.94
CA VAL A 101 2.42 0.09 -18.88
C VAL A 101 2.02 -0.53 -17.55
N GLU A 102 0.74 -0.48 -17.19
CA GLU A 102 0.19 -1.07 -15.97
C GLU A 102 0.40 -2.59 -15.93
N SER A 103 0.21 -3.27 -17.07
CA SER A 103 0.48 -4.71 -17.19
C SER A 103 1.96 -5.02 -16.95
N THR A 104 2.86 -4.26 -17.59
CA THR A 104 4.32 -4.44 -17.42
C THR A 104 4.74 -4.19 -15.97
N GLN A 105 4.25 -3.12 -15.36
CA GLN A 105 4.53 -2.78 -13.98
C GLN A 105 4.01 -3.85 -13.01
N SER A 106 2.85 -4.45 -13.32
CA SER A 106 2.29 -5.52 -12.49
C SER A 106 3.18 -6.76 -12.47
N TRP A 107 3.76 -7.15 -13.61
CA TRP A 107 4.72 -8.24 -13.66
C TRP A 107 5.99 -7.94 -12.86
N GLN A 108 6.50 -6.70 -12.92
CA GLN A 108 7.65 -6.29 -12.11
C GLN A 108 7.34 -6.35 -10.60
N ILE A 109 6.16 -5.88 -10.18
CA ILE A 109 5.71 -5.96 -8.79
C ILE A 109 5.60 -7.42 -8.34
N ILE A 110 5.08 -8.32 -9.18
CA ILE A 110 5.02 -9.75 -8.88
C ILE A 110 6.43 -10.30 -8.61
N ASP A 111 7.39 -10.00 -9.47
CA ASP A 111 8.78 -10.45 -9.31
C ASP A 111 9.42 -9.91 -8.03
N GLU A 112 9.19 -8.63 -7.71
CA GLU A 112 9.67 -7.98 -6.48
C GLU A 112 9.10 -8.64 -5.22
N VAL A 113 7.78 -8.89 -5.19
CA VAL A 113 7.11 -9.54 -4.05
C VAL A 113 7.62 -10.97 -3.85
N LEU A 114 7.79 -11.72 -4.95
CA LEU A 114 8.30 -13.09 -4.90
C LEU A 114 9.78 -13.13 -4.48
N SER A 115 10.58 -12.17 -4.93
CA SER A 115 11.98 -12.03 -4.50
C SER A 115 12.07 -11.74 -3.01
N ASP A 116 11.28 -10.79 -2.52
CA ASP A 116 11.20 -10.42 -1.11
C ASP A 116 10.78 -11.61 -0.22
N HIS A 117 9.74 -12.35 -0.64
CA HIS A 117 9.31 -13.54 0.10
C HIS A 117 10.40 -14.62 0.19
N ARG A 118 11.12 -14.87 -0.92
CA ARG A 118 12.23 -15.84 -0.92
C ARG A 118 13.37 -15.42 0.01
N GLN A 119 13.60 -14.11 0.16
CA GLN A 119 14.60 -13.60 1.09
C GLN A 119 14.14 -13.71 2.54
N SER A 120 12.86 -13.48 2.83
CA SER A 120 12.33 -13.56 4.20
C SER A 120 12.35 -14.98 4.76
N VAL A 121 12.14 -16.00 3.91
CA VAL A 121 12.21 -17.43 4.31
C VAL A 121 13.65 -17.89 4.58
N LYS A 122 14.66 -17.18 4.10
CA LYS A 122 16.08 -17.54 4.28
C LYS A 122 16.71 -16.95 5.54
N LYS A 123 16.06 -15.96 6.19
CA LYS A 123 16.53 -15.37 7.45
C LYS A 123 16.12 -16.26 8.62
#